data_AF-A0A1M5BI72-F1
#
_entry.id   AF-A0A1M5BI72-F1
#
_cell.length_a   1.000
_cell.length_b   1.000
_cell.length_c   1.000
_cell.angle_alpha   90.00
_cell.angle_beta   90.00
_cell.angle_gamma   90.00
#
_symmetry.space_group_name_H-M   'P 1'
#
loop_
_entity.id
_entity.type
_entity.pdbx_description
1 polymer ?
#
loop_
_entity_poly.entity_id
_entity_poly.type
_entity_poly.pdbx_seq_one_letter_code
_entity_poly.pdbx_strand_id
1 'polypeptide(L)'
;MHMTDRGLLALARHEGVVPGPYLDSTGTWTFGIGHTAAAGPPDPATMPRGMPADIDLAIREAFRLFRADLARFEADVLRAVTVPLAPHEFDALVSFHYNTGGIARAALTRNLNAGNRVAAADAFLNWRKPASIIPRREAERDLFRHGRYPTGTIPVWGVDAQGRVDFSRPIRRLTGDEALELLRPAKPAIPATPDPPTSWHARLVDFLSTLIRRT
;
A
#
# COMPACT_ATOMS: atom_id res chain seq x y z
N MET A 1 -13.42 11.03 7.56
CA MET A 1 -13.62 9.63 7.14
C MET A 1 -12.32 9.17 6.51
N HIS A 2 -11.90 7.93 6.77
CA HIS A 2 -10.69 7.35 6.19
C HIS A 2 -11.04 6.04 5.51
N MET A 3 -10.26 5.68 4.51
CA MET A 3 -10.45 4.45 3.76
C MET A 3 -10.30 3.25 4.69
N THR A 4 -11.25 2.32 4.64
CA THR A 4 -11.20 1.13 5.49
C THR A 4 -10.03 0.23 5.09
N ASP A 5 -9.62 -0.69 5.96
CA ASP A 5 -8.60 -1.69 5.61
C ASP A 5 -9.02 -2.54 4.40
N ARG A 6 -10.32 -2.86 4.27
CA ARG A 6 -10.85 -3.57 3.10
C ARG A 6 -10.77 -2.72 1.84
N GLY A 7 -11.03 -1.43 1.94
CA GLY A 7 -10.89 -0.46 0.86
C GLY A 7 -9.45 -0.31 0.40
N LEU A 8 -8.52 -0.21 1.35
CA LEU A 8 -7.09 -0.14 1.08
C LEU A 8 -6.59 -1.40 0.37
N LEU A 9 -6.97 -2.58 0.84
CA LEU A 9 -6.65 -3.84 0.17
C LEU A 9 -7.27 -3.92 -1.24
N ALA A 10 -8.52 -3.48 -1.40
CA ALA A 10 -9.19 -3.46 -2.69
C ALA A 10 -8.46 -2.57 -3.70
N LEU A 11 -8.04 -1.38 -3.29
CA LEU A 11 -7.26 -0.48 -4.13
C LEU A 11 -5.87 -1.06 -4.41
N ALA A 12 -5.17 -1.58 -3.41
CA ALA A 12 -3.86 -2.22 -3.60
C ALA A 12 -3.91 -3.42 -4.55
N ARG A 13 -5.03 -4.17 -4.63
CA ARG A 13 -5.21 -5.25 -5.63
C ARG A 13 -5.23 -4.71 -7.07
N HIS A 14 -5.73 -3.50 -7.29
CA HIS A 14 -5.73 -2.86 -8.61
C HIS A 14 -4.35 -2.32 -8.99
N GLU A 15 -3.61 -1.76 -8.03
CA GLU A 15 -2.33 -1.11 -8.28
C GLU A 15 -1.14 -2.09 -8.28
N GLY A 16 -1.16 -3.08 -7.37
CA GLY A 16 0.01 -3.91 -7.07
C GLY A 16 1.06 -3.17 -6.24
N VAL A 17 2.15 -3.88 -5.89
CA VAL A 17 3.27 -3.34 -5.13
C VAL A 17 4.58 -3.53 -5.90
N VAL A 18 5.38 -2.49 -6.03
CA VAL A 18 6.77 -2.58 -6.52
C VAL A 18 7.72 -2.22 -5.37
N PRO A 19 8.44 -3.18 -4.77
CA PRO A 19 9.27 -2.93 -3.58
C PRO A 19 10.55 -2.11 -3.85
N GLY A 20 10.80 -1.68 -5.08
CA GLY A 20 11.90 -0.78 -5.44
C GLY A 20 11.42 0.32 -6.39
N PRO A 21 12.23 1.38 -6.60
CA PRO A 21 11.84 2.47 -7.49
C PRO A 21 11.85 2.00 -8.95
N TYR A 22 10.78 2.32 -9.68
CA TYR A 22 10.55 1.93 -11.06
C TYR A 22 10.10 3.11 -11.93
N LEU A 23 10.21 2.98 -13.24
CA LEU A 23 9.62 3.90 -14.19
C LEU A 23 8.21 3.42 -14.54
N ASP A 24 7.21 4.27 -14.32
CA ASP A 24 5.84 3.98 -14.76
C ASP A 24 5.67 4.11 -16.28
N SER A 25 4.45 3.90 -16.78
CA SER A 25 4.14 3.96 -18.22
C SER A 25 4.35 5.35 -18.84
N THR A 26 4.50 6.40 -18.03
CA THR A 26 4.80 7.77 -18.46
C THR A 26 6.28 8.12 -18.36
N GLY A 27 7.12 7.21 -17.84
CA GLY A 27 8.52 7.46 -17.56
C GLY A 27 8.78 8.22 -16.25
N THR A 28 7.78 8.28 -15.35
CA THR A 28 7.94 8.91 -14.04
C THR A 28 8.51 7.90 -13.05
N TRP A 29 9.49 8.33 -12.24
CA TRP A 29 10.02 7.51 -11.14
C TRP A 29 8.98 7.37 -10.03
N THR A 30 8.64 6.12 -9.74
CA THR A 30 7.56 5.72 -8.83
C THR A 30 8.06 4.64 -7.88
N PHE A 31 7.52 4.57 -6.66
CA PHE A 31 7.85 3.54 -5.67
C PHE A 31 6.60 2.93 -5.06
N GLY A 32 6.67 1.66 -4.69
CA GLY A 32 5.62 1.01 -3.89
C GLY A 32 4.31 0.91 -4.63
N ILE A 33 3.28 1.58 -4.11
CA ILE A 33 1.93 1.64 -4.66
C ILE A 33 1.71 3.07 -5.18
N GLY A 34 2.25 3.36 -6.37
CA GLY A 34 2.02 4.63 -7.09
C GLY A 34 2.62 5.89 -6.45
N HIS A 35 3.54 5.79 -5.48
CA HIS A 35 4.16 6.95 -4.85
C HIS A 35 5.14 7.65 -5.79
N THR A 36 5.02 8.96 -5.96
CA THR A 36 5.92 9.79 -6.79
C THR A 36 6.40 10.99 -5.99
N ALA A 37 7.44 11.68 -6.47
CA ALA A 37 7.94 12.91 -5.83
C ALA A 37 6.86 14.00 -5.67
N ALA A 38 5.82 14.01 -6.51
CA ALA A 38 4.68 14.92 -6.41
C ALA A 38 3.77 14.64 -5.21
N ALA A 39 3.89 13.47 -4.58
CA ALA A 39 3.23 13.13 -3.32
C ALA A 39 4.05 13.58 -2.09
N GLY A 40 5.28 14.04 -2.28
CA GLY A 40 6.20 14.45 -1.21
C GLY A 40 7.38 13.47 -1.07
N PRO A 41 8.19 13.61 -0.01
CA PRO A 41 9.32 12.72 0.23
C PRO A 41 8.87 11.31 0.65
N PRO A 42 9.67 10.26 0.33
CA PRO A 42 10.95 10.31 -0.38
C PRO A 42 10.79 10.47 -1.90
N ASP A 43 11.78 11.06 -2.58
CA ASP A 43 11.80 11.12 -4.05
C ASP A 43 12.27 9.76 -4.63
N PRO A 44 11.43 9.01 -5.36
CA PRO A 44 11.81 7.73 -5.97
C PRO A 44 12.97 7.84 -6.97
N ALA A 45 13.25 9.03 -7.51
CA ALA A 45 14.40 9.27 -8.40
C ALA A 45 15.75 9.23 -7.65
N THR A 46 15.75 9.33 -6.32
CA THR A 46 16.95 9.32 -5.48
C THR A 46 17.12 8.03 -4.67
N MET A 47 16.13 7.14 -4.71
CA MET A 47 16.17 5.85 -4.01
C MET A 47 17.17 4.87 -4.64
N PRO A 48 17.74 3.93 -3.85
CA PRO A 48 18.57 2.85 -4.38
C PRO A 48 17.86 2.06 -5.48
N ARG A 49 18.58 1.79 -6.58
CA ARG A 49 18.01 1.11 -7.76
C ARG A 49 17.98 -0.41 -7.61
N GLY A 50 17.07 -1.03 -8.35
CA GLY A 50 16.90 -2.48 -8.37
C GLY A 50 16.09 -2.99 -7.18
N MET A 51 15.97 -4.32 -7.12
CA MET A 51 15.24 -4.98 -6.07
C MET A 51 15.94 -4.80 -4.71
N PRO A 52 15.22 -4.42 -3.64
CA PRO A 52 15.80 -4.35 -2.30
C PRO A 52 16.21 -5.74 -1.79
N ALA A 53 17.21 -5.79 -0.92
CA ALA A 53 17.63 -7.02 -0.26
C ALA A 53 16.57 -7.56 0.71
N ASP A 54 15.90 -6.67 1.45
CA ASP A 54 14.77 -7.00 2.32
C ASP A 54 13.46 -6.57 1.64
N ILE A 55 12.82 -7.53 0.99
CA ILE A 55 11.59 -7.32 0.23
C ILE A 55 10.41 -6.98 1.16
N ASP A 56 10.32 -7.64 2.32
CA ASP A 56 9.20 -7.44 3.25
C ASP A 56 9.28 -6.06 3.89
N LEU A 57 10.47 -5.60 4.31
CA LEU A 57 10.66 -4.24 4.80
C LEU A 57 10.26 -3.20 3.75
N ALA A 58 10.65 -3.40 2.50
CA ALA A 58 10.29 -2.50 1.42
C ALA A 58 8.77 -2.49 1.11
N ILE A 59 8.10 -3.65 1.21
CA ILE A 59 6.63 -3.71 1.09
C ILE A 59 5.95 -2.96 2.25
N ARG A 60 6.46 -3.07 3.49
CA ARG A 60 5.93 -2.31 4.63
C ARG A 60 6.05 -0.81 4.39
N GLU A 61 7.20 -0.37 3.87
CA GLU A 61 7.40 1.04 3.54
C GLU A 61 6.48 1.50 2.39
N ALA A 62 6.27 0.67 1.37
CA ALA A 62 5.32 0.93 0.31
C ALA A 62 3.89 1.12 0.86
N PHE A 63 3.43 0.26 1.78
CA PHE A 63 2.12 0.42 2.41
C PHE A 63 2.04 1.66 3.30
N ARG A 64 3.11 2.01 4.01
CA ARG A 64 3.18 3.22 4.84
C ARG A 64 3.02 4.48 3.98
N LEU A 65 3.80 4.59 2.90
CA LEU A 65 3.70 5.71 1.95
C LEU A 65 2.34 5.74 1.27
N PHE A 66 1.84 4.58 0.84
CA PHE A 66 0.51 4.50 0.24
C PHE A 66 -0.60 5.03 1.15
N ARG A 67 -0.59 4.67 2.44
CA ARG A 67 -1.55 5.22 3.42
C ARG A 67 -1.39 6.73 3.60
N ALA A 68 -0.16 7.25 3.60
CA ALA A 68 0.10 8.68 3.70
C ALA A 68 -0.43 9.43 2.46
N ASP A 69 -0.15 8.93 1.27
CA ASP A 69 -0.57 9.51 -0.01
C ASP A 69 -2.09 9.55 -0.14
N LEU A 70 -2.79 8.53 0.38
CA LEU A 70 -4.25 8.45 0.37
C LEU A 70 -4.93 9.62 1.09
N ALA A 71 -4.27 10.25 2.07
CA ALA A 71 -4.86 11.35 2.84
C ALA A 71 -5.34 12.51 1.95
N ARG A 72 -4.62 12.81 0.86
CA ARG A 72 -5.04 13.84 -0.11
C ARG A 72 -6.30 13.42 -0.85
N PHE A 73 -6.35 12.18 -1.35
CA PHE A 73 -7.50 11.68 -2.10
C PHE A 73 -8.74 11.55 -1.22
N GLU A 74 -8.57 11.13 0.03
CA GLU A 74 -9.63 11.12 1.05
C GLU A 74 -10.21 12.52 1.28
N ALA A 75 -9.34 13.52 1.47
CA ALA A 75 -9.75 14.90 1.65
C ALA A 75 -10.48 15.46 0.42
N ASP A 76 -10.01 15.13 -0.79
CA ASP A 76 -10.64 15.56 -2.04
C ASP A 76 -12.04 14.95 -2.24
N VAL A 77 -12.23 13.68 -1.86
CA VAL A 77 -13.56 13.05 -1.87
C VAL A 77 -14.49 13.73 -0.86
N LEU A 78 -14.02 13.95 0.37
CA LEU A 78 -14.83 14.61 1.41
C LEU A 78 -15.20 16.05 1.05
N ARG A 79 -14.34 16.75 0.30
CA ARG A 79 -14.62 18.09 -0.20
C ARG A 79 -15.60 18.09 -1.37
N ALA A 80 -15.55 17.07 -2.23
CA ALA A 80 -16.39 16.98 -3.43
C ALA A 80 -17.80 16.44 -3.15
N VAL A 81 -17.98 15.60 -2.14
CA VAL A 81 -19.26 14.97 -1.81
C VAL A 81 -19.96 15.68 -0.66
N THR A 82 -21.20 16.11 -0.88
CA THR A 82 -21.97 16.91 0.07
C THR A 82 -23.08 16.14 0.79
N VAL A 83 -23.22 14.85 0.50
CA VAL A 83 -24.22 13.96 1.12
C VAL A 83 -23.52 12.93 2.02
N PRO A 84 -24.20 12.38 3.05
CA PRO A 84 -23.63 11.32 3.88
C PRO A 84 -23.22 10.11 3.04
N LEU A 85 -22.09 9.48 3.40
CA LEU A 85 -21.53 8.31 2.73
C LEU A 85 -21.48 7.10 3.68
N ALA A 86 -21.80 5.93 3.17
CA ALA A 86 -21.44 4.67 3.82
C ALA A 86 -19.93 4.37 3.62
N PRO A 87 -19.29 3.58 4.53
CA PRO A 87 -17.88 3.19 4.39
C PRO A 87 -17.48 2.67 3.01
N HIS A 88 -18.26 1.75 2.45
CA HIS A 88 -17.97 1.17 1.14
C HIS A 88 -18.17 2.15 -0.03
N GLU A 89 -19.09 3.12 0.10
CA GLU A 89 -19.28 4.18 -0.90
C GLU A 89 -18.02 5.07 -0.95
N PHE A 90 -17.51 5.47 0.21
CA PHE A 90 -16.29 6.29 0.31
C PHE A 90 -15.06 5.54 -0.22
N ASP A 91 -14.89 4.27 0.15
CA ASP A 91 -13.77 3.45 -0.34
C ASP A 91 -13.77 3.36 -1.88
N ALA A 92 -14.94 3.17 -2.50
CA ALA A 92 -15.07 3.17 -3.96
C ALA A 92 -14.72 4.52 -4.60
N LEU A 93 -15.16 5.63 -4.00
CA LEU A 93 -14.89 6.98 -4.50
C LEU A 93 -13.41 7.35 -4.39
N VAL A 94 -12.75 6.98 -3.29
CA VAL A 94 -11.31 7.16 -3.11
C VAL A 94 -10.54 6.30 -4.12
N SER A 95 -10.92 5.03 -4.32
CA SER A 95 -10.31 4.17 -5.36
C SER A 95 -10.44 4.76 -6.76
N PHE A 96 -11.64 5.23 -7.11
CA PHE A 96 -11.90 5.90 -8.39
C PHE A 96 -11.05 7.16 -8.54
N HIS A 97 -10.96 7.97 -7.48
CA HIS A 97 -10.23 9.23 -7.52
C HIS A 97 -8.73 9.00 -7.63
N TYR A 98 -8.18 8.03 -6.89
CA TYR A 98 -6.78 7.64 -6.95
C TYR A 98 -6.35 7.35 -8.40
N ASN A 99 -7.17 6.61 -9.14
CA ASN A 99 -6.89 6.28 -10.54
C ASN A 99 -7.05 7.43 -11.53
N THR A 100 -7.99 8.34 -11.30
CA THR A 100 -8.46 9.27 -12.36
C THR A 100 -8.16 10.74 -12.09
N GLY A 101 -7.91 11.12 -10.83
CA GLY A 101 -7.95 12.52 -10.42
C GLY A 101 -9.33 13.19 -10.60
N GLY A 102 -10.38 12.41 -10.91
CA GLY A 102 -11.60 12.92 -11.53
C GLY A 102 -12.74 13.31 -10.58
N ILE A 103 -12.58 13.15 -9.26
CA ILE A 103 -13.71 13.19 -8.32
C ILE A 103 -14.51 14.48 -8.38
N ALA A 104 -13.86 15.64 -8.53
CA ALA A 104 -14.57 16.93 -8.55
C ALA A 104 -15.39 17.18 -9.82
N ARG A 105 -15.02 16.54 -10.95
CA ARG A 105 -15.64 16.80 -12.27
C ARG A 105 -16.51 15.65 -12.80
N ALA A 106 -16.46 14.49 -12.15
CA ALA A 106 -17.16 13.31 -12.61
C ALA A 106 -18.69 13.47 -12.52
N ALA A 107 -19.40 12.90 -13.49
CA ALA A 107 -20.87 12.83 -13.44
C ALA A 107 -21.37 12.06 -12.21
N LEU A 108 -20.59 11.08 -11.74
CA LEU A 108 -20.92 10.31 -10.54
C LEU A 108 -21.09 11.21 -9.30
N THR A 109 -20.19 12.18 -9.10
CA THR A 109 -20.23 13.10 -7.96
C THR A 109 -21.43 14.04 -8.06
N ARG A 110 -21.74 14.54 -9.26
CA ARG A 110 -22.93 15.36 -9.48
C ARG A 110 -24.21 14.60 -9.16
N ASN A 111 -24.34 13.37 -9.68
CA ASN A 111 -25.50 12.52 -9.41
C ASN A 111 -25.62 12.18 -7.92
N LEU A 112 -24.50 11.89 -7.26
CA LEU A 112 -24.47 11.57 -5.84
C LEU A 112 -24.92 12.74 -4.97
N ASN A 113 -24.40 13.95 -5.23
CA ASN A 113 -24.78 15.15 -4.49
C ASN A 113 -26.24 15.56 -4.73
N ALA A 114 -26.82 15.18 -5.88
CA ALA A 114 -28.25 15.31 -6.16
C ALA A 114 -29.10 14.20 -5.50
N GLY A 115 -28.51 13.32 -4.68
CA GLY A 115 -29.18 12.21 -4.01
C GLY A 115 -29.41 10.97 -4.88
N ASN A 116 -29.01 10.98 -6.15
CA ASN A 116 -29.23 9.87 -7.08
C ASN A 116 -28.05 8.88 -7.08
N ARG A 117 -28.03 8.01 -6.09
CA ARG A 117 -27.01 6.96 -5.92
C ARG A 117 -26.95 5.95 -7.06
N VAL A 118 -28.11 5.62 -7.67
CA VAL A 118 -28.16 4.69 -8.81
C VAL A 118 -27.43 5.30 -10.00
N ALA A 119 -27.77 6.54 -10.37
CA ALA A 119 -27.08 7.24 -11.46
C ALA A 119 -25.61 7.55 -11.12
N ALA A 120 -25.26 7.70 -9.84
CA ALA A 120 -23.87 7.84 -9.42
C ALA A 120 -23.08 6.55 -9.68
N ALA A 121 -23.64 5.38 -9.31
CA ALA A 121 -23.02 4.08 -9.56
C ALA A 121 -22.82 3.84 -11.07
N ASP A 122 -23.84 4.06 -11.89
CA ASP A 122 -23.75 3.82 -13.34
C ASP A 122 -22.70 4.74 -14.00
N ALA A 123 -22.48 5.93 -13.45
CA ALA A 123 -21.53 6.91 -13.99
C ALA A 123 -20.04 6.55 -13.77
N PHE A 124 -19.70 5.52 -12.98
CA PHE A 124 -18.32 5.00 -12.93
C PHE A 124 -17.85 4.53 -14.31
N LEU A 125 -18.74 3.94 -15.11
CA LEU A 125 -18.44 3.42 -16.46
C LEU A 125 -18.25 4.51 -17.53
N ASN A 126 -18.46 5.79 -17.18
CA ASN A 126 -18.08 6.90 -18.05
C ASN A 126 -16.55 7.04 -18.20
N TRP A 127 -15.78 6.36 -17.36
CA TRP A 127 -14.31 6.40 -17.31
C TRP A 127 -13.68 5.06 -17.72
N ARG A 128 -14.00 4.62 -18.93
CA ARG A 128 -13.71 3.26 -19.43
C ARG A 128 -12.56 3.17 -20.44
N LYS A 129 -11.69 4.17 -20.52
CA LYS A 129 -10.57 4.21 -21.46
C LYS A 129 -9.24 4.26 -20.70
N PRO A 130 -8.26 3.40 -21.04
CA PRO A 130 -8.32 2.33 -22.05
C PRO A 130 -9.25 1.17 -21.63
N ALA A 131 -9.62 0.28 -22.57
CA ALA A 131 -10.58 -0.80 -22.31
C ALA A 131 -10.15 -1.75 -21.16
N SER A 132 -8.85 -1.87 -20.91
CA SER A 132 -8.30 -2.64 -19.78
C SER A 132 -8.73 -2.12 -18.40
N ILE A 133 -9.24 -0.88 -18.29
CA ILE A 133 -9.73 -0.33 -17.02
C ILE A 133 -11.20 -0.71 -16.73
N ILE A 134 -11.93 -1.26 -17.70
CA ILE A 134 -13.35 -1.59 -17.56
C ILE A 134 -13.60 -2.50 -16.35
N PRO A 135 -12.86 -3.62 -16.14
CA PRO A 135 -13.07 -4.47 -14.97
C PRO A 135 -12.88 -3.74 -13.63
N ARG A 136 -11.94 -2.78 -13.56
CA ARG A 136 -11.76 -1.94 -12.38
C ARG A 136 -12.96 -1.03 -12.15
N ARG A 137 -13.49 -0.39 -13.19
CA ARG A 137 -14.68 0.49 -13.08
C ARG A 137 -15.91 -0.30 -12.63
N GLU A 138 -16.07 -1.54 -13.10
CA GLU A 138 -17.15 -2.43 -12.66
C GLU A 138 -16.99 -2.81 -11.19
N ALA A 139 -15.78 -3.16 -10.75
CA ALA A 139 -15.49 -3.46 -9.35
C ALA A 139 -15.76 -2.25 -8.43
N GLU A 140 -15.35 -1.04 -8.83
CA GLU A 140 -15.61 0.19 -8.08
C GLU A 140 -17.11 0.52 -8.03
N ARG A 141 -17.84 0.36 -9.14
CA ARG A 141 -19.30 0.50 -9.17
C ARG A 141 -19.96 -0.48 -8.21
N ASP A 142 -19.56 -1.76 -8.25
CA ASP A 142 -20.17 -2.81 -7.44
C ASP A 142 -19.83 -2.63 -5.95
N LEU A 143 -18.63 -2.14 -5.63
CA LEU A 143 -18.26 -1.73 -4.28
C LEU A 143 -19.14 -0.56 -3.81
N PHE A 144 -19.28 0.47 -4.64
CA PHE A 144 -20.11 1.63 -4.32
C PHE A 144 -21.58 1.23 -4.10
N ARG A 145 -22.15 0.46 -5.04
CA ARG A 145 -23.59 0.14 -5.07
C ARG A 145 -23.99 -0.96 -4.09
N HIS A 146 -23.11 -1.94 -3.85
CA HIS A 146 -23.47 -3.17 -3.14
C HIS A 146 -22.55 -3.52 -1.97
N GLY A 147 -21.50 -2.73 -1.71
CA GLY A 147 -20.51 -3.06 -0.68
C GLY A 147 -19.71 -4.32 -0.98
N ARG A 148 -19.65 -4.74 -2.26
CA ARG A 148 -18.90 -5.93 -2.69
C ARG A 148 -17.45 -5.54 -3.00
N TYR A 149 -16.55 -5.91 -2.10
CA TYR A 149 -15.12 -5.65 -2.28
C TYR A 149 -14.52 -6.65 -3.28
N PRO A 150 -13.61 -6.20 -4.17
CA PRO A 150 -12.88 -7.10 -5.05
C PRO A 150 -12.05 -8.07 -4.23
N THR A 151 -12.07 -9.35 -4.62
CA THR A 151 -11.33 -10.45 -4.00
C THR A 151 -10.06 -10.76 -4.78
N GLY A 152 -9.25 -11.69 -4.27
CA GLY A 152 -7.99 -12.11 -4.90
C GLY A 152 -6.75 -11.58 -4.18
N THR A 153 -5.61 -11.72 -4.85
CA THR A 153 -4.28 -11.41 -4.31
C THR A 153 -3.76 -10.06 -4.81
N ILE A 154 -2.85 -9.46 -4.05
CA ILE A 154 -2.12 -8.26 -4.45
C ILE A 154 -0.81 -8.71 -5.11
N PRO A 155 -0.58 -8.39 -6.40
CA PRO A 155 0.66 -8.75 -7.05
C PRO A 155 1.81 -7.89 -6.52
N VAL A 156 2.94 -8.54 -6.23
CA VAL A 156 4.21 -7.89 -5.96
C VAL A 156 5.11 -8.11 -7.16
N TRP A 157 5.65 -7.03 -7.71
CA TRP A 157 6.45 -7.05 -8.93
C TRP A 157 7.93 -6.88 -8.63
N GLY A 158 8.77 -7.56 -9.41
CA GLY A 158 10.21 -7.35 -9.39
C GLY A 158 10.60 -6.14 -10.23
N VAL A 159 11.69 -5.47 -9.86
CA VAL A 159 12.24 -4.32 -10.59
C VAL A 159 13.74 -4.49 -10.81
N ASP A 160 14.22 -4.17 -12.01
CA ASP A 160 15.65 -4.21 -12.34
C ASP A 160 16.39 -2.91 -11.96
N ALA A 161 17.72 -2.90 -12.11
CA ALA A 161 18.55 -1.74 -11.79
C ALA A 161 18.27 -0.51 -12.68
N GLN A 162 17.57 -0.69 -13.80
CA GLN A 162 17.15 0.37 -14.71
C GLN A 162 15.72 0.86 -14.41
N GLY A 163 15.05 0.31 -13.38
CA GLY A 163 13.69 0.67 -13.01
C GLY A 163 12.62 0.03 -13.87
N ARG A 164 12.94 -1.03 -14.63
CA ARG A 164 11.96 -1.73 -15.48
C ARG A 164 11.27 -2.83 -14.70
N VAL A 165 9.97 -3.01 -14.97
CA VAL A 165 9.10 -3.98 -14.32
C VAL A 165 8.42 -4.84 -15.38
N ASP A 166 8.45 -6.16 -15.20
CA ASP A 166 7.68 -7.11 -16.01
C ASP A 166 6.31 -7.35 -15.36
N PHE A 167 5.32 -6.55 -15.76
CA PHE A 167 3.93 -6.64 -15.28
C PHE A 167 3.17 -7.89 -15.76
N SER A 168 3.82 -8.80 -16.51
CA SER A 168 3.22 -10.09 -16.87
C SER A 168 3.49 -11.19 -15.82
N ARG A 169 4.52 -11.01 -14.98
CA ARG A 169 5.00 -12.06 -14.07
C ARG A 169 5.32 -11.53 -12.66
N PRO A 170 4.34 -11.57 -11.73
CA PRO A 170 4.59 -11.15 -10.35
C PRO A 170 5.54 -12.13 -9.66
N ILE A 171 6.42 -11.60 -8.80
CA ILE A 171 7.39 -12.40 -8.03
C ILE A 171 6.75 -13.00 -6.77
N ARG A 172 5.67 -12.37 -6.28
CA ARG A 172 4.88 -12.82 -5.13
C ARG A 172 3.44 -12.34 -5.30
N ARG A 173 2.50 -13.07 -4.69
CA ARG A 173 1.09 -12.69 -4.61
C ARG A 173 0.67 -12.70 -3.15
N LEU A 174 0.40 -11.53 -2.58
CA LEU A 174 -0.03 -11.41 -1.19
C LEU A 174 -1.52 -11.72 -1.08
N THR A 175 -1.88 -12.57 -0.13
CA THR A 175 -3.25 -12.71 0.35
C THR A 175 -3.69 -11.44 1.10
N GLY A 176 -4.99 -11.32 1.37
CA GLY A 176 -5.49 -10.20 2.18
C GLY A 176 -4.88 -10.17 3.59
N ASP A 177 -4.71 -11.34 4.20
CA ASP A 177 -4.21 -11.46 5.58
C ASP A 177 -2.71 -11.11 5.66
N GLU A 178 -1.90 -11.62 4.72
CA GLU A 178 -0.48 -11.23 4.62
C GLU A 178 -0.31 -9.72 4.41
N ALA A 179 -1.13 -9.12 3.53
CA ALA A 179 -1.07 -7.68 3.28
C ALA A 179 -1.47 -6.88 4.52
N LEU A 180 -2.47 -7.32 5.29
CA LEU A 180 -2.83 -6.68 6.56
C LEU A 180 -1.73 -6.80 7.61
N GLU A 181 -1.03 -7.93 7.66
CA GLU A 181 0.12 -8.11 8.55
C GLU A 181 1.28 -7.18 8.17
N LEU A 182 1.54 -7.00 6.87
CA LEU A 182 2.55 -6.06 6.37
C LEU A 182 2.14 -4.60 6.60
N LEU A 183 0.84 -4.29 6.56
CA LEU A 183 0.33 -2.94 6.81
C LEU A 183 0.41 -2.52 8.29
N ARG A 184 0.31 -3.47 9.22
CA ARG A 184 0.45 -3.18 10.64
C ARG A 184 1.91 -2.81 10.94
N PRO A 185 2.14 -1.82 11.83
CA PRO A 185 3.49 -1.54 12.30
C PRO A 185 4.09 -2.83 12.84
N ALA A 186 5.36 -3.11 12.50
CA ALA A 186 6.06 -4.27 13.01
C ALA A 186 5.95 -4.24 14.54
N LYS A 187 5.51 -5.35 15.14
CA LYS A 187 5.56 -5.50 16.59
C LYS A 187 7.01 -5.21 17.00
N PRO A 188 7.28 -4.37 18.01
CA PRO A 188 8.63 -4.18 18.50
C PRO A 188 9.21 -5.57 18.74
N ALA A 189 10.36 -5.87 18.13
CA ALA A 189 11.11 -7.04 18.53
C ALA A 189 11.29 -6.92 20.04
N ILE A 190 10.71 -7.85 20.81
CA ILE A 190 11.13 -8.01 22.19
C ILE A 190 12.63 -8.28 22.05
N PRO A 191 13.52 -7.42 22.56
CA PRO A 191 14.93 -7.71 22.51
C PRO A 191 15.09 -9.10 23.11
N ALA A 192 15.73 -10.02 22.37
CA ALA A 192 16.10 -11.30 22.92
C ALA A 192 16.76 -10.99 24.27
N THR A 193 16.20 -11.54 25.35
CA THR A 193 16.81 -11.43 26.67
C THR A 193 18.28 -11.79 26.47
N PRO A 194 19.23 -10.90 26.78
CA PRO A 194 20.63 -11.28 26.72
C PRO A 194 20.78 -12.55 27.55
N ASP A 195 21.49 -13.54 27.01
CA ASP A 195 21.80 -14.76 27.76
C ASP A 195 22.26 -14.34 29.16
N PRO A 196 21.72 -14.96 30.23
CA PRO A 196 22.14 -14.62 31.57
C PRO A 196 23.66 -14.73 31.62
N PRO A 197 24.37 -13.72 32.17
CA PRO A 197 25.81 -13.77 32.24
C PRO A 197 26.23 -15.08 32.90
N THR A 198 27.15 -15.78 32.25
CA THR A 198 27.75 -17.03 32.72
C THR A 198 28.01 -16.91 34.21
N SER A 199 27.45 -17.87 34.95
CA SER A 199 27.38 -17.92 36.40
C SER A 199 28.66 -17.42 37.08
N TRP A 200 28.49 -16.69 38.19
CA TRP A 200 29.58 -16.18 39.03
C TRP A 200 30.61 -17.24 39.44
N HIS A 201 30.23 -18.52 39.41
CA HIS A 201 31.12 -19.67 39.60
C HIS A 201 32.23 -19.75 38.53
N ALA A 202 31.97 -19.39 37.27
CA ALA A 202 32.98 -19.41 36.21
C ALA A 202 34.08 -18.36 36.41
N ARG A 203 33.79 -17.24 37.10
CA ARG A 203 34.79 -16.23 37.44
C ARG A 203 35.65 -16.59 38.66
N LEU A 204 35.19 -17.49 39.53
CA LEU A 204 35.94 -17.91 40.72
C LEU A 204 37.01 -18.96 40.36
N VAL A 205 36.75 -19.83 39.38
CA VAL A 205 37.69 -20.87 38.94
C VAL A 205 38.89 -20.27 38.20
N ASP A 206 38.69 -19.20 37.43
CA ASP A 206 39.77 -18.51 36.71
C ASP A 206 40.70 -17.75 37.67
N PHE A 207 40.18 -17.17 38.75
CA PHE A 207 41.00 -16.42 39.71
C PHE A 207 41.95 -17.34 40.52
N LEU A 208 41.47 -18.51 40.93
CA LEU A 208 42.26 -19.47 41.74
C LEU A 208 43.32 -20.22 40.92
N SER A 209 43.09 -20.45 39.63
CA SER A 209 44.06 -21.16 38.77
C SER A 209 45.25 -20.29 38.34
N THR A 210 45.11 -18.96 38.38
CA THR A 210 46.23 -18.01 38.22
C THR A 210 47.10 -17.84 39.46
N LEU A 211 46.61 -18.11 40.68
CA LEU A 211 47.41 -17.97 41.90
C LEU A 211 48.34 -19.17 42.19
N ILE A 212 48.05 -20.35 41.66
CA ILE A 212 48.86 -21.56 41.87
C ILE A 212 50.02 -21.67 40.85
N ARG A 213 49.97 -20.92 39.74
CA ARG A 213 51.05 -20.91 38.72
C ARG A 213 52.16 -19.88 38.95
N ARG A 214 52.14 -19.15 40.08
CA ARG A 214 53.17 -18.18 40.45
C ARG A 214 53.62 -18.34 41.90
N THR A 215 54.20 -19.50 42.20
CA THR A 215 55.18 -19.71 43.28
C THR A 215 56.09 -20.85 42.89
#